data_AF-A0A8D8C7D5-F1
#
_entry.id   AF-A0A8D8C7D5-F1
#
_cell.length_a   1.000
_cell.length_b   1.000
_cell.length_c   1.000
_cell.angle_alpha   90.00
_cell.angle_beta   90.00
_cell.angle_gamma   90.00
#
_symmetry.space_group_name_H-M   'P 1'
#
loop_
_entity.id
_entity.type
_entity.pdbx_description
1 polymer ?
#
loop_
_entity_poly.entity_id
_entity_poly.type
_entity_poly.pdbx_seq_one_letter_code
_entity_poly.pdbx_strand_id
1 'polypeptide(L)'
;MSNLKKIADEDRESKFGYVFAVSGPVVTAEKMAGSAMYELVRVGYYELVGEIIRLEGDMATIQVYEETSGVTVGDPVLRTGKPLSVELGPGIMGSIFDGIQRPLKDINELTQSIYIPKGINTPSLSRTQSWGFNPMNVKVGSHITGGDLYGLVHENTLVKHKLLVPPRAKGTVRYIAPPGNYTVEDIILETEFDGEVNKYSMLQVWPVRQPRPVTEKMPANHPLLTGQRVLDSLFPCVQGGTTAIPGAFGCGKTVISQALSKYSNSDVIVYVGCGERGNEMSEVLRDFPELSVEIDGV
;
A
#
# COMPACT_ATOMS: atom_id res chain seq x y z
N MET A 1 8.91 -6.13 -10.70
CA MET A 1 8.01 -7.14 -10.14
C MET A 1 7.64 -6.79 -8.70
N SER A 2 6.36 -6.52 -8.39
CA SER A 2 5.87 -6.92 -7.07
C SER A 2 5.92 -8.44 -7.09
N ASN A 3 6.95 -9.00 -6.46
CA ASN A 3 7.40 -10.38 -6.70
C ASN A 3 6.49 -11.40 -5.96
N LEU A 4 5.18 -11.29 -6.16
CA LEU A 4 4.23 -12.34 -5.81
C LEU A 4 4.25 -13.34 -6.96
N LYS A 5 4.83 -14.51 -6.69
CA LYS A 5 4.96 -15.60 -7.66
C LYS A 5 3.57 -16.03 -8.14
N LYS A 6 3.43 -16.23 -9.45
CA LYS A 6 2.27 -16.91 -10.01
C LYS A 6 2.43 -18.42 -9.82
N ILE A 7 1.33 -19.15 -9.88
CA ILE A 7 1.31 -20.62 -9.89
C ILE A 7 2.14 -21.15 -11.05
N ALA A 8 2.08 -20.49 -12.21
CA ALA A 8 2.87 -20.86 -13.39
C ALA A 8 4.40 -20.61 -13.24
N ASP A 9 4.82 -19.82 -12.25
CA ASP A 9 6.23 -19.43 -12.06
C ASP A 9 6.97 -20.32 -11.05
N GLU A 10 6.29 -21.30 -10.42
CA GLU A 10 6.86 -22.11 -9.33
C GLU A 10 6.79 -23.61 -9.63
N ASP A 11 7.96 -24.19 -9.96
CA ASP A 11 8.10 -25.61 -10.29
C ASP A 11 8.11 -26.55 -9.06
N ARG A 12 8.16 -26.01 -7.84
CA ARG A 12 8.26 -26.82 -6.61
C ARG A 12 6.89 -27.19 -6.07
N GLU A 13 6.44 -28.40 -6.39
CA GLU A 13 5.21 -29.01 -5.85
C GLU A 13 5.07 -28.88 -4.33
N SER A 14 6.18 -28.98 -3.58
CA SER A 14 6.20 -28.82 -2.11
C SER A 14 5.63 -27.50 -1.58
N LYS A 15 5.52 -26.46 -2.42
CA LYS A 15 4.99 -25.15 -2.01
C LYS A 15 3.49 -25.02 -2.18
N PHE A 16 2.85 -25.97 -2.86
CA PHE A 16 1.41 -25.96 -3.09
C PHE A 16 0.69 -26.76 -2.01
N GLY A 17 -0.38 -26.17 -1.48
CA GLY A 17 -1.47 -26.92 -0.87
C GLY A 17 -2.61 -27.12 -1.86
N TYR A 18 -3.67 -27.78 -1.42
CA TYR A 18 -4.86 -28.03 -2.22
C TYR A 18 -6.12 -27.66 -1.46
N VAL A 19 -7.10 -27.09 -2.15
CA VAL A 19 -8.40 -26.77 -1.55
C VAL A 19 -9.10 -28.05 -1.12
N PHE A 20 -9.39 -28.17 0.17
CA PHE A 20 -10.14 -29.28 0.76
C PHE A 20 -11.64 -28.96 0.89
N ALA A 21 -11.97 -27.73 1.28
CA ALA A 21 -13.36 -27.27 1.43
C ALA A 21 -13.49 -25.76 1.18
N VAL A 22 -14.67 -25.34 0.69
CA VAL A 22 -15.01 -23.93 0.46
C VAL A 22 -16.36 -23.64 1.12
N SER A 23 -16.41 -22.62 1.97
CA SER A 23 -17.64 -22.17 2.64
C SER A 23 -17.72 -20.64 2.64
N GLY A 24 -18.46 -20.08 1.68
CA GLY A 24 -18.50 -18.64 1.45
C GLY A 24 -17.10 -18.10 1.18
N PRO A 25 -16.63 -17.05 1.89
CA PRO A 25 -15.31 -16.47 1.66
C PRO A 25 -14.17 -17.24 2.38
N VAL A 26 -14.51 -18.28 3.16
CA VAL A 26 -13.54 -19.08 3.90
C VAL A 26 -13.22 -20.34 3.09
N VAL A 27 -11.93 -20.57 2.86
CA VAL A 27 -11.40 -21.74 2.15
C VAL A 27 -10.50 -22.52 3.10
N THR A 28 -10.70 -23.83 3.19
CA THR A 28 -9.81 -24.72 3.93
C THR A 28 -8.92 -25.45 2.93
N ALA A 29 -7.61 -25.38 3.12
CA ALA A 29 -6.62 -26.05 2.28
C ALA A 29 -5.82 -27.08 3.07
N GLU A 30 -5.54 -28.22 2.45
CA GLU A 30 -4.68 -29.30 2.96
C GLU A 30 -3.27 -29.22 2.37
N LYS A 31 -2.31 -29.96 2.94
CA LYS A 31 -0.88 -29.95 2.56
C LYS A 31 -0.25 -28.57 2.69
N MET A 32 -0.63 -27.85 3.75
CA MET A 32 -0.16 -26.50 4.03
C MET A 32 0.96 -26.47 5.08
N ALA A 33 1.61 -27.59 5.38
CA ALA A 33 2.77 -27.66 6.27
C ALA A 33 3.87 -26.65 5.91
N GLY A 34 4.30 -25.86 6.89
CA GLY A 34 5.31 -24.80 6.72
C GLY A 34 4.75 -23.44 6.31
N SER A 35 3.43 -23.28 6.28
CA SER A 35 2.80 -21.95 6.15
C SER A 35 2.83 -21.19 7.47
N ALA A 36 2.87 -19.87 7.40
CA ALA A 36 2.79 -18.99 8.56
C ALA A 36 1.40 -18.38 8.75
N MET A 37 1.10 -18.05 9.99
CA MET A 37 -0.10 -17.30 10.38
C MET A 37 -0.05 -15.89 9.76
N TYR A 38 -1.15 -15.42 9.16
CA TYR A 38 -1.26 -14.15 8.40
C TYR A 38 -0.43 -14.08 7.11
N GLU A 39 0.05 -15.22 6.63
CA GLU A 39 0.71 -15.29 5.33
C GLU A 39 -0.31 -15.14 4.19
N LEU A 40 0.10 -14.43 3.15
CA LEU A 40 -0.68 -14.28 1.92
C LEU A 40 -0.53 -15.53 1.05
N VAL A 41 -1.64 -15.99 0.49
CA VAL A 41 -1.70 -17.13 -0.42
C VAL A 41 -2.46 -16.78 -1.70
N ARG A 42 -2.24 -17.57 -2.75
CA ARG A 42 -2.98 -17.51 -4.01
C ARG A 42 -3.83 -18.77 -4.14
N VAL A 43 -5.15 -18.62 -4.15
CA VAL A 43 -6.11 -19.73 -4.10
C VAL A 43 -6.76 -19.92 -5.46
N GLY A 44 -6.81 -21.16 -5.95
CA GLY A 44 -7.50 -21.47 -7.21
C GLY A 44 -6.65 -21.23 -8.44
N TYR A 45 -7.15 -21.70 -9.58
CA TYR A 45 -6.55 -21.42 -10.89
C TYR A 45 -6.60 -19.94 -11.27
N TYR A 46 -7.53 -19.19 -10.69
CA TYR A 46 -7.60 -17.74 -10.82
C TYR A 46 -6.63 -17.00 -9.89
N GLU A 47 -5.86 -17.68 -9.03
CA GLU A 47 -4.89 -17.04 -8.13
C GLU A 47 -5.49 -15.94 -7.23
N LEU A 48 -6.68 -16.21 -6.69
CA LEU A 48 -7.38 -15.29 -5.80
C LEU A 48 -6.53 -14.99 -4.56
N VAL A 49 -6.45 -13.72 -4.18
CA VAL A 49 -5.68 -13.33 -2.98
C VAL A 49 -6.43 -13.77 -1.73
N GLY A 50 -5.74 -14.52 -0.88
CA GLY A 50 -6.22 -14.89 0.44
C GLY A 50 -5.16 -14.72 1.51
N GLU A 51 -5.61 -14.74 2.76
CA GLU A 51 -4.76 -14.66 3.95
C GLU A 51 -5.07 -15.86 4.86
N ILE A 52 -4.04 -16.57 5.31
CA ILE A 52 -4.21 -17.64 6.29
C ILE A 52 -4.63 -17.02 7.63
N ILE A 53 -5.74 -17.49 8.19
CA ILE A 53 -6.34 -17.03 9.48
C ILE A 53 -6.22 -18.05 10.62
N ARG A 54 -6.02 -19.34 10.30
CA ARG A 54 -5.87 -20.43 11.28
C ARG A 54 -5.05 -21.57 10.68
N LEU A 55 -4.28 -22.26 11.52
CA LEU A 55 -3.50 -23.44 11.16
C LEU A 55 -3.84 -24.59 12.12
N GLU A 56 -4.18 -25.75 11.58
CA GLU A 56 -4.50 -26.96 12.34
C GLU A 56 -3.79 -28.18 11.73
N GLY A 57 -2.65 -28.56 12.32
CA GLY A 57 -1.83 -29.63 11.76
C GLY A 57 -1.35 -29.27 10.35
N ASP A 58 -1.78 -30.05 9.35
CA ASP A 58 -1.45 -29.83 7.93
C ASP A 58 -2.53 -29.04 7.17
N MET A 59 -3.60 -28.63 7.86
CA MET A 59 -4.70 -27.85 7.31
C MET A 59 -4.52 -26.36 7.62
N ALA A 60 -4.83 -25.51 6.64
CA ALA A 60 -4.89 -24.06 6.82
C ALA A 60 -6.29 -23.54 6.48
N THR A 61 -6.85 -22.72 7.35
CA THR A 61 -8.05 -21.93 7.05
C THR A 61 -7.61 -20.58 6.48
N ILE A 62 -8.12 -20.27 5.31
CA ILE A 62 -7.76 -19.10 4.50
C ILE A 62 -9.01 -18.23 4.32
N GLN A 63 -8.87 -16.95 4.63
CA GLN A 63 -9.85 -15.94 4.29
C GLN A 63 -9.50 -15.38 2.90
N VAL A 64 -10.36 -15.59 1.91
CA VAL A 64 -10.17 -15.03 0.56
C VAL A 64 -10.74 -13.61 0.54
N TYR A 65 -10.00 -12.66 -0.04
CA TYR A 65 -10.41 -11.25 -0.15
C TYR A 65 -11.25 -10.96 -1.40
N GLU A 66 -11.33 -11.93 -2.30
CA GLU A 66 -12.14 -11.89 -3.51
C GLU A 66 -13.30 -12.90 -3.44
N GLU A 67 -14.17 -12.88 -4.43
CA GLU A 67 -15.28 -13.82 -4.53
C GLU A 67 -14.78 -15.23 -4.88
N THR A 68 -15.08 -16.19 -4.01
CA THR A 68 -14.69 -17.61 -4.14
C THR A 68 -15.57 -18.41 -5.11
N SER A 69 -16.55 -17.78 -5.75
CA SER A 69 -17.41 -18.43 -6.74
C SER A 69 -16.57 -18.90 -7.93
N GLY A 70 -16.56 -20.21 -8.16
CA GLY A 70 -15.75 -20.90 -9.16
C GLY A 70 -14.55 -21.68 -8.60
N VAL A 71 -14.21 -21.51 -7.31
CA VAL A 71 -13.16 -22.32 -6.66
C VAL A 71 -13.71 -23.71 -6.35
N THR A 72 -12.96 -24.75 -6.74
CA THR A 72 -13.36 -26.15 -6.52
C THR A 72 -12.42 -26.91 -5.60
N VAL A 73 -12.90 -28.03 -5.05
CA VAL A 73 -12.06 -28.93 -4.24
C VAL A 73 -10.99 -29.55 -5.14
N GLY A 74 -9.73 -29.54 -4.68
CA GLY A 74 -8.56 -29.96 -5.44
C GLY A 74 -7.85 -28.83 -6.18
N ASP A 75 -8.39 -27.61 -6.17
CA ASP A 75 -7.71 -26.44 -6.71
C ASP A 75 -6.37 -26.16 -5.98
N PRO A 76 -5.32 -25.69 -6.68
CA PRO A 76 -4.04 -25.40 -6.06
C PRO A 76 -4.09 -24.16 -5.17
N VAL A 77 -3.29 -24.17 -4.09
CA VAL A 77 -3.06 -23.02 -3.20
C VAL A 77 -1.57 -22.75 -3.10
N LEU A 78 -1.11 -21.64 -3.67
CA LEU A 78 0.30 -21.23 -3.63
C LEU A 78 0.60 -20.33 -2.43
N ARG A 79 1.69 -20.66 -1.74
CA ARG A 79 2.21 -19.94 -0.57
C ARG A 79 3.23 -18.88 -0.97
N THR A 80 3.10 -17.67 -0.44
CA THR A 80 3.99 -16.55 -0.80
C THR A 80 5.14 -16.36 0.19
N GLY A 81 5.05 -16.93 1.39
CA GLY A 81 6.00 -16.79 2.49
C GLY A 81 6.05 -15.38 3.10
N LYS A 82 5.12 -14.50 2.72
CA LYS A 82 5.10 -13.09 3.15
C LYS A 82 3.71 -12.72 3.67
N PRO A 83 3.62 -11.86 4.70
CA PRO A 83 2.34 -11.32 5.12
C PRO A 83 1.82 -10.31 4.08
N LEU A 84 0.52 -9.98 4.18
CA LEU A 84 -0.06 -8.90 3.40
C LEU A 84 0.78 -7.62 3.58
N SER A 85 1.32 -7.14 2.47
CA SER A 85 2.25 -6.02 2.43
C SER A 85 1.87 -5.09 1.29
N VAL A 86 2.15 -3.80 1.49
CA VAL A 86 1.91 -2.75 0.51
C VAL A 86 3.22 -2.21 -0.02
N GLU A 87 3.17 -1.74 -1.26
CA GLU A 87 4.26 -1.05 -1.92
C GLU A 87 4.20 0.44 -1.60
N LEU A 88 5.31 0.99 -1.12
CA LEU A 88 5.45 2.42 -0.82
C LEU A 88 6.56 2.99 -1.70
N GLY A 89 6.28 4.11 -2.35
CA GLY A 89 7.21 4.80 -3.22
C GLY A 89 6.51 5.89 -4.04
N PRO A 90 7.23 6.53 -4.98
CA PRO A 90 6.64 7.51 -5.90
C PRO A 90 5.60 6.86 -6.83
N GLY A 91 4.49 7.56 -7.08
CA GLY A 91 3.36 7.10 -7.90
C GLY A 91 2.09 6.75 -7.11
N ILE A 92 2.06 7.03 -5.80
CA ILE A 92 0.89 6.82 -4.93
C ILE A 92 -0.04 8.04 -4.97
N MET A 93 0.52 9.25 -5.08
CA MET A 93 -0.24 10.49 -5.01
C MET A 93 -1.14 10.64 -6.24
N GLY A 94 -2.44 10.80 -6.00
CA GLY A 94 -3.45 10.87 -7.06
C GLY A 94 -3.89 9.51 -7.61
N SER A 95 -3.25 8.42 -7.19
CA SER A 95 -3.65 7.06 -7.55
C SER A 95 -4.81 6.57 -6.68
N ILE A 96 -5.69 5.75 -7.26
CA ILE A 96 -6.87 5.18 -6.59
C ILE A 96 -6.70 3.67 -6.53
N PHE A 97 -6.79 3.13 -5.33
CA PHE A 97 -6.55 1.73 -5.05
C PHE A 97 -7.80 1.00 -4.55
N ASP A 98 -7.86 -0.30 -4.79
CA ASP A 98 -8.78 -1.20 -4.10
C ASP A 98 -8.24 -1.62 -2.71
N GLY A 99 -8.99 -2.49 -2.02
CA GLY A 99 -8.66 -2.95 -0.66
C GLY A 99 -7.35 -3.74 -0.53
N ILE A 100 -6.75 -4.19 -1.64
CA ILE A 100 -5.46 -4.90 -1.66
C ILE A 100 -4.39 -4.14 -2.45
N GLN A 101 -4.56 -2.83 -2.61
CA GLN A 101 -3.61 -1.92 -3.25
C GLN A 101 -3.40 -2.16 -4.75
N ARG A 102 -4.43 -2.54 -5.50
CA ARG A 102 -4.40 -2.56 -6.97
C ARG A 102 -4.95 -1.26 -7.56
N PRO A 103 -4.25 -0.62 -8.52
CA PRO A 103 -4.69 0.62 -9.14
C PRO A 103 -5.92 0.37 -10.03
N LEU A 104 -7.04 1.03 -9.71
CA LEU A 104 -8.31 0.85 -10.43
C LEU A 104 -8.25 1.33 -11.87
N LYS A 105 -7.50 2.42 -12.11
CA LYS A 105 -7.30 3.00 -13.44
C LYS A 105 -6.56 2.01 -14.36
N ASP A 106 -5.45 1.47 -13.89
CA ASP A 106 -4.64 0.53 -14.67
C ASP A 106 -5.40 -0.78 -14.94
N ILE A 107 -6.23 -1.24 -13.99
CA ILE A 107 -7.13 -2.39 -14.22
C ILE A 107 -8.10 -2.11 -15.35
N ASN A 108 -8.73 -0.93 -15.35
CA ASN A 108 -9.66 -0.53 -16.42
C ASN A 108 -8.95 -0.45 -17.77
N GLU A 109 -7.78 0.19 -17.82
CA GLU A 109 -6.99 0.33 -19.05
C GLU A 109 -6.48 -1.02 -19.59
N LEU A 110 -6.10 -1.96 -18.72
CA LEU A 110 -5.63 -3.28 -19.12
C LEU A 110 -6.78 -4.17 -19.63
N THR A 111 -7.93 -4.13 -18.97
CA THR A 111 -9.05 -5.05 -19.24
C THR A 111 -10.04 -4.50 -20.24
N GLN A 112 -10.03 -3.18 -20.49
CA GLN A 112 -11.00 -2.46 -21.33
C GLN A 112 -12.45 -2.77 -20.93
N SER A 113 -12.68 -2.95 -19.62
CA SER A 113 -13.95 -3.33 -19.02
C SER A 113 -14.30 -2.44 -17.83
N ILE A 114 -15.59 -2.31 -17.54
CA ILE A 114 -16.11 -1.62 -16.36
C ILE A 114 -16.09 -2.53 -15.10
N TYR A 115 -15.87 -3.82 -15.28
CA TYR A 115 -15.83 -4.81 -14.20
C TYR A 115 -14.40 -5.16 -13.82
N ILE A 116 -14.16 -5.42 -12.54
CA ILE A 116 -12.88 -5.92 -12.04
C ILE A 116 -12.87 -7.44 -12.19
N PRO A 117 -11.99 -8.02 -13.03
CA PRO A 117 -11.90 -9.47 -13.17
C PRO A 117 -11.36 -10.13 -11.90
N LYS A 118 -11.82 -11.36 -11.62
CA LYS A 118 -11.30 -12.19 -10.54
C LYS A 118 -9.83 -12.54 -10.80
N GLY A 119 -9.01 -12.50 -9.76
CA GLY A 119 -7.63 -12.96 -9.86
C GLY A 119 -6.69 -12.00 -10.59
N ILE A 120 -7.15 -10.80 -10.94
CA ILE A 120 -6.32 -9.84 -11.65
C ILE A 120 -5.13 -9.42 -10.78
N ASN A 121 -3.94 -9.55 -11.34
CA ASN A 121 -2.68 -9.24 -10.67
C ASN A 121 -1.99 -8.08 -11.40
N THR A 122 -2.26 -6.87 -10.97
CA THR A 122 -1.60 -5.64 -11.42
C THR A 122 -0.62 -5.14 -10.35
N PRO A 123 0.54 -4.59 -10.75
CA PRO A 123 1.45 -3.97 -9.78
C PRO A 123 0.79 -2.74 -9.14
N SER A 124 1.11 -2.48 -7.87
CA SER A 124 0.55 -1.33 -7.15
C SER A 124 1.06 -0.01 -7.70
N LEU A 125 2.36 0.06 -8.02
CA LEU A 125 2.96 1.23 -8.66
C LEU A 125 3.38 0.92 -10.10
N SER A 126 3.24 1.92 -10.97
CA SER A 126 3.66 1.82 -12.37
C SER A 126 5.17 1.58 -12.48
N ARG A 127 5.56 0.58 -13.28
CA ARG A 127 6.96 0.21 -13.51
C ARG A 127 7.56 0.85 -14.76
N THR A 128 6.71 1.46 -15.58
CA THR A 128 7.09 2.13 -16.82
C THR A 128 7.30 3.63 -16.60
N GLN A 129 6.66 4.21 -15.58
CA GLN A 129 6.82 5.62 -15.25
C GLN A 129 8.22 5.89 -14.67
N SER A 130 8.86 6.94 -15.19
CA SER A 130 10.16 7.40 -14.71
C SER A 130 10.02 8.69 -13.91
N TRP A 131 10.87 8.83 -12.91
CA TRP A 131 10.84 9.89 -11.91
C TRP A 131 12.21 10.55 -11.80
N GLY A 132 12.22 11.89 -11.74
CA GLY A 132 13.44 12.67 -11.55
C GLY A 132 13.96 12.53 -10.11
N PHE A 133 15.02 11.77 -9.95
CA PHE A 133 15.73 11.55 -8.68
C PHE A 133 16.77 12.63 -8.45
N ASN A 134 16.80 13.17 -7.22
CA ASN A 134 17.85 14.05 -6.74
C ASN A 134 18.41 13.51 -5.41
N PRO A 135 19.69 13.10 -5.34
CA PRO A 135 20.29 12.63 -4.09
C PRO A 135 20.43 13.77 -3.08
N MET A 136 20.22 13.49 -1.79
CA MET A 136 20.36 14.47 -0.71
C MET A 136 21.22 13.91 0.43
N ASN A 137 22.13 14.74 0.95
CA ASN A 137 22.85 14.53 2.22
C ASN A 137 23.59 13.18 2.38
N VAL A 138 23.88 12.45 1.29
CA VAL A 138 24.53 11.14 1.31
C VAL A 138 25.68 11.11 0.30
N LYS A 139 26.82 10.52 0.70
CA LYS A 139 28.01 10.34 -0.13
C LYS A 139 28.50 8.90 -0.05
N VAL A 140 29.22 8.45 -1.07
CA VAL A 140 29.89 7.14 -1.00
C VAL A 140 30.84 7.12 0.20
N GLY A 141 30.72 6.09 1.03
CA GLY A 141 31.45 5.91 2.30
C GLY A 141 30.74 6.44 3.55
N SER A 142 29.60 7.14 3.44
CA SER A 142 28.86 7.59 4.63
C SER A 142 28.12 6.43 5.31
N HIS A 143 28.07 6.46 6.64
CA HIS A 143 27.19 5.58 7.42
C HIS A 143 25.75 6.06 7.33
N ILE A 144 24.83 5.13 7.10
CA ILE A 144 23.38 5.39 7.08
C ILE A 144 22.62 4.34 7.88
N THR A 145 21.47 4.73 8.41
CA THR A 145 20.55 3.88 9.15
C THR A 145 19.13 3.99 8.60
N GLY A 146 18.27 3.07 9.01
CA GLY A 146 16.87 3.05 8.63
C GLY A 146 16.15 4.33 9.05
N GLY A 147 15.41 4.93 8.12
CA GLY A 147 14.74 6.22 8.31
C GLY A 147 15.56 7.43 7.84
N ASP A 148 16.83 7.26 7.47
CA ASP A 148 17.61 8.36 6.91
C ASP A 148 17.14 8.74 5.51
N LEU A 149 17.19 10.04 5.22
CA LEU A 149 16.86 10.59 3.90
C LEU A 149 18.07 10.46 2.97
N TYR A 150 17.90 9.81 1.83
CA TYR A 150 18.97 9.67 0.83
C TYR A 150 18.67 10.35 -0.50
N GLY A 151 17.42 10.77 -0.73
CA GLY A 151 17.07 11.52 -1.92
C GLY A 151 15.65 12.03 -1.93
N LEU A 152 15.33 12.75 -3.00
CA LEU A 152 14.07 13.43 -3.21
C LEU A 152 13.59 13.18 -4.64
N VAL A 153 12.29 12.94 -4.78
CA VAL A 153 11.59 12.79 -6.04
C VAL A 153 10.43 13.77 -6.06
N HIS A 154 10.26 14.49 -7.16
CA HIS A 154 9.08 15.34 -7.36
C HIS A 154 7.96 14.50 -7.96
N GLU A 155 6.96 14.15 -7.15
CA GLU A 155 5.85 13.30 -7.57
C GLU A 155 4.74 14.11 -8.25
N ASN A 156 4.45 15.29 -7.72
CA ASN A 156 3.64 16.31 -8.37
C ASN A 156 4.23 17.71 -8.08
N THR A 157 3.56 18.76 -8.53
CA THR A 157 4.03 20.15 -8.35
C THR A 157 4.17 20.55 -6.87
N LEU A 158 3.33 19.99 -5.98
CA LEU A 158 3.25 20.36 -4.56
C LEU A 158 4.13 19.47 -3.68
N VAL A 159 4.06 18.16 -3.90
CA VAL A 159 4.56 17.10 -3.02
C VAL A 159 5.95 16.68 -3.48
N LYS A 160 6.90 16.98 -2.60
CA LYS A 160 8.28 16.48 -2.69
C LYS A 160 8.36 15.15 -1.95
N HIS A 161 8.35 14.05 -2.68
CA HIS A 161 8.46 12.71 -2.14
C HIS A 161 9.88 12.47 -1.63
N LYS A 162 10.00 12.35 -0.31
CA LYS A 162 11.27 12.11 0.38
C LYS A 162 11.56 10.62 0.44
N LEU A 163 12.67 10.19 -0.15
CA LEU A 163 13.08 8.79 -0.15
C LEU A 163 13.86 8.46 1.14
N LEU A 164 13.39 7.43 1.84
CA LEU A 164 13.86 7.00 3.15
C LEU A 164 14.49 5.61 3.06
N VAL A 165 15.62 5.41 3.72
CA VAL A 165 16.23 4.08 3.86
C VAL A 165 15.27 3.17 4.62
N PRO A 166 15.04 1.91 4.19
CA PRO A 166 14.13 1.00 4.89
C PRO A 166 14.48 0.84 6.37
N PRO A 167 13.51 0.78 7.30
CA PRO A 167 13.79 0.88 8.73
C PRO A 167 14.73 -0.17 9.34
N ARG A 168 14.86 -1.34 8.72
CA ARG A 168 15.75 -2.43 9.19
C ARG A 168 17.13 -2.41 8.52
N ALA A 169 17.33 -1.53 7.55
CA ALA A 169 18.59 -1.40 6.84
C ALA A 169 19.55 -0.53 7.63
N LYS A 170 20.83 -0.89 7.59
CA LYS A 170 21.95 -0.12 8.13
C LYS A 170 23.19 -0.51 7.34
N GLY A 171 24.17 0.38 7.25
CA GLY A 171 25.43 0.08 6.58
C GLY A 171 26.18 1.32 6.10
N THR A 172 27.26 1.08 5.38
CA THR A 172 28.02 2.11 4.67
C THR A 172 27.58 2.18 3.22
N VAL A 173 27.37 3.39 2.71
CA VAL A 173 26.96 3.61 1.31
C VAL A 173 28.10 3.25 0.38
N ARG A 174 27.87 2.27 -0.50
CA ARG A 174 28.82 1.86 -1.53
C ARG A 174 28.56 2.56 -2.85
N TYR A 175 27.29 2.73 -3.19
CA TYR A 175 26.85 3.38 -4.42
C TYR A 175 25.58 4.17 -4.16
N ILE A 176 25.51 5.34 -4.80
CA ILE A 176 24.30 6.15 -4.89
C ILE A 176 24.16 6.60 -6.34
N ALA A 177 22.96 6.49 -6.89
CA ALA A 177 22.69 6.89 -8.26
C ALA A 177 22.88 8.41 -8.43
N PRO A 178 23.43 8.87 -9.58
CA PRO A 178 23.47 10.29 -9.91
C PRO A 178 22.06 10.86 -10.11
N PRO A 179 21.89 12.19 -10.12
CA PRO A 179 20.61 12.80 -10.47
C PRO A 179 20.20 12.42 -11.89
N GLY A 180 18.95 12.01 -12.08
CA GLY A 180 18.47 11.48 -13.35
C GLY A 180 17.05 10.92 -13.28
N ASN A 181 16.54 10.44 -14.40
CA ASN A 181 15.22 9.81 -14.46
C ASN A 181 15.36 8.30 -14.27
N TYR A 182 14.66 7.77 -13.29
CA TYR A 182 14.68 6.35 -12.94
C TYR A 182 13.28 5.81 -12.74
N THR A 183 13.09 4.52 -13.00
CA THR A 183 11.87 3.81 -12.63
C THR A 183 11.91 3.44 -11.15
N VAL A 184 10.76 3.02 -10.60
CA VAL A 184 10.65 2.59 -9.20
C VAL A 184 11.43 1.30 -8.87
N GLU A 185 11.86 0.54 -9.88
CA GLU A 185 12.62 -0.70 -9.72
C GLU A 185 14.13 -0.53 -9.88
N ASP A 186 14.57 0.57 -10.50
CA ASP A 186 15.98 0.84 -10.67
C ASP A 186 16.69 0.97 -9.32
N ILE A 187 17.90 0.46 -9.25
CA ILE A 187 18.71 0.48 -8.03
C ILE A 187 19.27 1.88 -7.84
N ILE A 188 18.85 2.53 -6.77
CA ILE A 188 19.24 3.91 -6.44
C ILE A 188 20.34 3.94 -5.38
N LEU A 189 20.36 2.95 -4.48
CA LEU A 189 21.27 2.94 -3.33
C LEU A 189 21.78 1.52 -3.08
N GLU A 190 23.08 1.38 -2.90
CA GLU A 190 23.70 0.15 -2.40
C GLU A 190 24.43 0.42 -1.08
N THR A 191 24.19 -0.44 -0.09
CA THR A 191 24.86 -0.38 1.21
C THR A 191 25.57 -1.67 1.52
N GLU A 192 26.69 -1.57 2.20
CA GLU A 192 27.44 -2.72 2.72
C GLU A 192 27.31 -2.79 4.24
N PHE A 193 26.99 -3.97 4.75
CA PHE A 193 26.95 -4.26 6.18
C PHE A 193 27.39 -5.71 6.40
N ASP A 194 28.33 -5.93 7.32
CA ASP A 194 28.91 -7.26 7.62
C ASP A 194 29.37 -8.06 6.39
N GLY A 195 29.86 -7.37 5.35
CA GLY A 195 30.33 -7.97 4.09
C GLY A 195 29.22 -8.34 3.10
N GLU A 196 27.95 -8.12 3.44
CA GLU A 196 26.82 -8.28 2.53
C GLU A 196 26.43 -6.94 1.88
N VAL A 197 26.26 -6.96 0.56
CA VAL A 197 25.82 -5.79 -0.22
C VAL A 197 24.32 -5.86 -0.44
N ASN A 198 23.60 -4.92 0.16
CA ASN A 198 22.17 -4.76 0.00
C ASN A 198 21.86 -3.68 -1.04
N LYS A 199 20.87 -3.96 -1.90
CA LYS A 199 20.43 -3.08 -2.99
C LYS A 199 19.04 -2.54 -2.67
N TYR A 200 18.86 -1.24 -2.86
CA TYR A 200 17.59 -0.54 -2.64
C TYR A 200 17.18 0.23 -3.88
N SER A 201 15.92 0.06 -4.27
CA SER A 201 15.25 0.91 -5.25
C SER A 201 14.43 2.00 -4.55
N MET A 202 13.68 2.79 -5.31
CA MET A 202 12.72 3.77 -4.73
C MET A 202 11.52 3.08 -4.06
N LEU A 203 11.28 1.81 -4.40
CA LEU A 203 10.19 1.00 -3.89
C LEU A 203 10.60 0.31 -2.58
N GLN A 204 9.77 0.47 -1.54
CA GLN A 204 9.86 -0.33 -0.33
C GLN A 204 8.56 -1.14 -0.14
N VAL A 205 8.68 -2.38 0.32
CA VAL A 205 7.53 -3.23 0.67
C VAL A 205 7.39 -3.25 2.18
N TRP A 206 6.19 -2.95 2.69
CA TRP A 206 5.94 -2.86 4.12
C TRP A 206 4.70 -3.66 4.55
N PRO A 207 4.78 -4.51 5.59
CA PRO A 207 3.62 -5.26 6.09
C PRO A 207 2.53 -4.34 6.66
N VAL A 208 1.27 -4.53 6.26
CA VAL A 208 0.17 -3.64 6.69
C VAL A 208 -0.19 -3.79 8.17
N ARG A 209 0.07 -4.96 8.75
CA ARG A 209 -0.20 -5.26 10.17
C ARG A 209 0.92 -4.80 11.10
N GLN A 210 2.04 -4.32 10.57
CA GLN A 210 3.15 -3.80 11.35
C GLN A 210 3.18 -2.28 11.26
N PRO A 211 2.98 -1.53 12.36
CA PRO A 211 3.13 -0.08 12.33
C PRO A 211 4.56 0.29 11.94
N ARG A 212 4.73 1.36 11.17
CA ARG A 212 6.08 1.86 10.85
C ARG A 212 6.78 2.34 12.14
N PRO A 213 8.07 2.02 12.32
CA PRO A 213 8.82 2.47 13.48
C PRO A 213 9.03 3.98 13.41
N VAL A 214 9.09 4.60 14.59
CA VAL A 214 9.33 6.02 14.81
C VAL A 214 10.35 6.20 15.94
N THR A 215 11.06 7.31 15.94
CA THR A 215 12.08 7.61 16.96
C THR A 215 11.46 7.74 18.35
N GLU A 216 10.45 8.62 18.48
CA GLU A 216 9.73 8.87 19.72
C GLU A 216 8.31 9.34 19.42
N LYS A 217 7.42 9.25 20.42
CA LYS A 217 6.07 9.80 20.33
C LYS A 217 6.02 11.16 21.03
N MET A 218 5.65 12.18 20.27
CA MET A 218 5.51 13.54 20.79
C MET A 218 4.03 13.87 21.09
N PRO A 219 3.73 14.70 22.10
CA PRO A 219 2.38 15.20 22.32
C PRO A 219 1.97 16.16 21.20
N ALA A 220 0.74 16.03 20.70
CA ALA A 220 0.19 16.90 19.67
C ALA A 220 -0.18 18.26 20.26
N ASN A 221 0.41 19.34 19.72
CA ASN A 221 0.18 20.73 20.14
C ASN A 221 -0.31 21.64 19.01
N HIS A 222 -0.37 21.14 17.77
CA HIS A 222 -0.84 21.92 16.62
C HIS A 222 -2.31 21.57 16.31
N PRO A 223 -3.21 22.57 16.18
CA PRO A 223 -4.61 22.31 15.85
C PRO A 223 -4.76 21.83 14.40
N LEU A 224 -5.67 20.87 14.19
CA LEU A 224 -6.15 20.50 12.86
C LEU A 224 -7.32 21.40 12.55
N LEU A 225 -7.11 22.38 11.67
CA LEU A 225 -8.15 23.29 11.22
C LEU A 225 -9.04 22.55 10.24
N THR A 226 -10.34 22.44 10.52
CA THR A 226 -11.28 21.75 9.62
C THR A 226 -11.99 22.72 8.67
N GLY A 227 -11.89 24.02 8.92
CA GLY A 227 -12.60 25.07 8.19
C GLY A 227 -14.07 25.22 8.59
N GLN A 228 -14.50 24.54 9.66
CA GLN A 228 -15.89 24.54 10.13
C GLN A 228 -15.94 25.15 11.52
N ARG A 229 -16.59 26.31 11.64
CA ARG A 229 -16.66 27.07 12.91
C ARG A 229 -17.08 26.22 14.11
N VAL A 230 -18.05 25.33 13.94
CA VAL A 230 -18.56 24.48 15.03
C VAL A 230 -17.51 23.45 15.49
N LEU A 231 -16.76 22.86 14.56
CA LEU A 231 -15.72 21.88 14.86
C LEU A 231 -14.49 22.59 15.43
N ASP A 232 -14.05 23.68 14.81
CA ASP A 232 -12.85 24.40 15.22
C ASP A 232 -12.99 25.12 16.57
N SER A 233 -14.22 25.47 16.99
CA SER A 233 -14.46 26.16 18.26
C SER A 233 -14.93 25.26 19.40
N LEU A 234 -15.95 24.41 19.18
CA LEU A 234 -16.58 23.64 20.25
C LEU A 234 -15.91 22.28 20.45
N PHE A 235 -15.42 21.67 19.37
CA PHE A 235 -14.86 20.31 19.37
C PHE A 235 -13.53 20.25 18.60
N PRO A 236 -12.53 21.06 18.98
CA PRO A 236 -11.31 21.20 18.21
C PRO A 236 -10.54 19.88 18.13
N CYS A 237 -10.00 19.61 16.95
CA CYS A 237 -9.11 18.49 16.70
C CYS A 237 -7.66 18.98 16.64
N VAL A 238 -6.70 18.09 16.94
CA VAL A 238 -5.27 18.37 16.82
C VAL A 238 -4.65 17.48 15.74
N GLN A 239 -3.60 17.95 15.08
CA GLN A 239 -2.84 17.14 14.12
C GLN A 239 -2.18 15.97 14.83
N GLY A 240 -2.50 14.73 14.40
CA GLY A 240 -2.13 13.50 15.10
C GLY A 240 -3.13 13.05 16.18
N GLY A 241 -4.22 13.79 16.38
CA GLY A 241 -5.35 13.38 17.20
C GLY A 241 -6.21 12.31 16.55
N THR A 242 -7.16 11.76 17.32
CA THR A 242 -8.15 10.79 16.84
C THR A 242 -9.54 11.33 17.07
N THR A 243 -10.36 11.37 16.01
CA THR A 243 -11.70 11.93 16.04
C THR A 243 -12.69 10.93 15.46
N ALA A 244 -13.87 10.83 16.07
CA ALA A 244 -14.97 10.02 15.56
C ALA A 244 -16.20 10.91 15.31
N ILE A 245 -16.81 10.76 14.13
CA ILE A 245 -18.04 11.47 13.75
C ILE A 245 -19.16 10.42 13.60
N PRO A 246 -19.83 10.04 14.70
CA PRO A 246 -20.98 9.15 14.62
C PRO A 246 -22.18 9.88 14.01
N GLY A 247 -23.10 9.13 13.41
CA GLY A 247 -24.35 9.70 12.90
C GLY A 247 -25.16 8.70 12.09
N ALA A 248 -26.47 8.90 12.02
CA ALA A 248 -27.35 8.09 11.19
C ALA A 248 -27.03 8.27 9.69
N PHE A 249 -27.61 7.39 8.86
CA PHE A 249 -27.51 7.51 7.40
C PHE A 249 -28.13 8.83 6.94
N GLY A 250 -27.44 9.56 6.06
CA GLY A 250 -27.90 10.85 5.55
C GLY A 250 -27.65 12.07 6.44
N CYS A 251 -27.02 11.92 7.62
CA CYS A 251 -26.70 13.05 8.51
C CYS A 251 -25.49 13.92 8.06
N GLY A 252 -25.02 13.78 6.82
CA GLY A 252 -23.90 14.59 6.31
C GLY A 252 -22.50 14.15 6.74
N LYS A 253 -22.30 12.90 7.18
CA LYS A 253 -20.96 12.36 7.53
C LYS A 253 -19.97 12.51 6.38
N THR A 254 -20.35 12.04 5.19
CA THR A 254 -19.54 12.12 3.97
C THR A 254 -19.24 13.57 3.59
N VAL A 255 -20.20 14.48 3.77
CA VAL A 255 -20.01 15.92 3.52
C VAL A 255 -18.96 16.52 4.45
N ILE A 256 -18.97 16.17 5.74
CA ILE A 256 -17.95 16.63 6.68
C ILE A 256 -16.57 16.06 6.32
N SER A 257 -16.50 14.76 5.99
CA SER A 257 -15.24 14.13 5.56
C SER A 257 -14.66 14.78 4.30
N GLN A 258 -15.51 15.11 3.31
CA GLN A 258 -15.11 15.83 2.10
C GLN A 258 -14.69 17.27 2.41
N ALA A 259 -15.39 17.97 3.30
CA ALA A 259 -14.98 19.32 3.71
C ALA A 259 -13.61 19.30 4.40
N LEU A 260 -13.36 18.31 5.27
CA LEU A 260 -12.08 18.12 5.93
C LEU A 260 -10.96 17.84 4.91
N SER A 261 -11.20 16.97 3.91
CA SER A 261 -10.18 16.68 2.90
C SER A 261 -9.84 17.89 2.02
N LYS A 262 -10.77 18.84 1.85
CA LYS A 262 -10.60 20.01 0.97
C LYS A 262 -9.98 21.21 1.69
N TYR A 263 -10.39 21.47 2.93
CA TYR A 263 -10.07 22.71 3.64
C TYR A 263 -9.14 22.53 4.83
N SER A 264 -8.70 21.29 5.12
CA SER A 264 -7.78 21.09 6.23
C SER A 264 -6.37 21.61 5.94
N ASN A 265 -5.68 22.02 7.00
CA ASN A 265 -4.28 22.41 6.97
C ASN A 265 -3.31 21.21 6.95
N SER A 266 -3.68 20.11 6.28
CA SER A 266 -2.85 18.90 6.17
C SER A 266 -2.17 18.85 4.81
N ASP A 267 -0.89 18.52 4.77
CA ASP A 267 -0.11 18.47 3.52
C ASP A 267 -0.58 17.36 2.56
N VAL A 268 -1.03 16.24 3.10
CA VAL A 268 -1.46 15.05 2.36
C VAL A 268 -2.70 14.45 3.01
N ILE A 269 -3.68 14.09 2.20
CA ILE A 269 -4.89 13.39 2.62
C ILE A 269 -4.90 11.97 2.05
N VAL A 270 -5.16 10.99 2.93
CA VAL A 270 -5.43 9.61 2.55
C VAL A 270 -6.88 9.31 2.87
N TYR A 271 -7.70 9.10 1.84
CA TYR A 271 -9.13 8.80 1.98
C TYR A 271 -9.37 7.30 1.80
N VAL A 272 -9.94 6.65 2.82
CA VAL A 272 -10.24 5.21 2.81
C VAL A 272 -11.74 5.01 2.98
N GLY A 273 -12.42 4.61 1.91
CA GLY A 273 -13.83 4.23 1.94
C GLY A 273 -13.98 2.76 2.33
N CYS A 274 -14.70 2.47 3.42
CA CYS A 274 -14.97 1.10 3.87
C CYS A 274 -16.48 0.85 3.89
N GLY A 275 -16.97 0.01 2.96
CA GLY A 275 -18.40 -0.29 2.86
C GLY A 275 -19.26 0.91 2.43
N GLU A 276 -18.64 1.92 1.82
CA GLU A 276 -19.34 3.11 1.30
C GLU A 276 -20.14 2.79 0.05
N ARG A 277 -21.16 3.60 -0.22
CA ARG A 277 -21.94 3.47 -1.46
C ARG A 277 -21.09 3.88 -2.66
N GLY A 278 -21.16 3.10 -3.74
CA GLY A 278 -20.39 3.38 -4.97
C GLY A 278 -20.59 4.79 -5.52
N ASN A 279 -21.82 5.34 -5.43
CA ASN A 279 -22.10 6.70 -5.89
C ASN A 279 -21.38 7.79 -5.07
N GLU A 280 -21.21 7.59 -3.76
CA GLU A 280 -20.51 8.54 -2.88
C GLU A 280 -19.02 8.59 -3.23
N MET A 281 -18.41 7.43 -3.54
CA MET A 281 -17.03 7.36 -4.03
C MET A 281 -16.88 7.98 -5.43
N SER A 282 -17.81 7.71 -6.35
CA SER A 282 -17.77 8.28 -7.70
C SER A 282 -17.84 9.82 -7.69
N GLU A 283 -18.63 10.39 -6.77
CA GLU A 283 -18.69 11.85 -6.58
C GLU A 283 -17.35 12.42 -6.13
N VAL A 284 -16.70 11.78 -5.14
CA VAL A 284 -15.35 12.16 -4.68
C VAL A 284 -14.35 12.14 -5.84
N LEU A 285 -14.37 11.08 -6.66
CA LEU A 285 -13.45 10.91 -7.78
C LEU A 285 -13.66 11.92 -8.91
N ARG A 286 -14.90 12.40 -9.09
CA ARG A 286 -15.21 13.45 -10.07
C ARG A 286 -14.81 14.82 -9.56
N ASP A 287 -15.12 15.12 -8.30
CA ASP A 287 -14.96 16.46 -7.75
C ASP A 287 -13.51 16.78 -7.37
N PHE A 288 -12.72 15.79 -6.93
CA PHE A 288 -11.34 16.02 -6.47
C PHE A 288 -10.40 16.59 -7.55
N PRO A 289 -10.41 16.10 -8.80
CA PRO A 289 -9.59 16.66 -9.87
C PRO A 289 -9.93 18.10 -10.27
N GLU A 290 -11.14 18.57 -9.98
CA GLU A 290 -11.60 19.93 -10.32
C GLU A 290 -11.19 20.98 -9.27
N LEU A 291 -10.75 20.53 -8.08
CA LEU A 291 -10.39 21.41 -6.99
C LEU A 291 -8.95 21.88 -7.13
N SER A 292 -8.76 23.19 -7.00
CA SER A 292 -7.45 23.84 -6.96
C SER A 292 -7.21 24.43 -5.57
N VAL A 293 -5.94 24.47 -5.19
CA VAL A 293 -5.46 25.10 -3.97
C VAL A 293 -4.40 26.11 -4.36
N GLU A 294 -4.43 27.28 -3.71
CA GLU A 294 -3.40 28.30 -3.87
C GLU A 294 -2.41 28.16 -2.71
N ILE A 295 -1.16 27.83 -3.02
CA ILE A 295 -0.08 27.66 -2.04
C ILE A 295 1.06 28.58 -2.45
N ASP A 296 1.46 29.47 -1.55
CA ASP A 296 2.52 30.48 -1.80
C ASP A 296 2.24 31.39 -3.01
N GLY A 297 0.96 31.65 -3.31
CA GLY A 297 0.52 32.52 -4.41
C GLY A 297 0.54 31.87 -5.80
N VAL A 298 0.60 30.54 -5.85
CA VAL A 298 0.55 29.69 -7.06
C VAL A 298 -0.54 28.63 -6.91
#